data_AF-A0A9Q3BN83-F1
#
_entry.id   AF-A0A9Q3BN83-F1
#
_cell.length_a   1.000
_cell.length_b   1.000
_cell.length_c   1.000
_cell.angle_alpha   90.00
_cell.angle_beta   90.00
_cell.angle_gamma   90.00
#
_symmetry.space_group_name_H-M   'P 1'
#
loop_
_entity.id
_entity.type
_entity.pdbx_description
1 polymer ?
#
loop_
_entity_poly.entity_id
_entity_poly.type
_entity_poly.pdbx_seq_one_letter_code
_entity_poly.pdbx_strand_id
1 'polypeptide(L)'
;MASRKPLWLGIIDSKIGFNACKLDPFVFYWKQPDALWIYVDVDDMAIFGKNIQPLKDQINKEFSIKDIGPADLLLGVKIQQLEDCITLDQQHFVDSLLDLYGMQNCKTVSTPLVPNEYLSPATKDKRRKFDEMNINSRSAVGSINYLSTATHPDLSHAVSSLSQYLEKPGIKHWKAFLHVLKYLSGTQELGLHYDRQCNPGLIAFTDADWGNCQLT
;
A
#
# COMPACT_ATOMS: atom_id res chain seq x y z
N MET A 1 25.15 -4.61 -4.97
CA MET A 1 24.22 -5.42 -5.80
C MET A 1 23.90 -4.60 -7.04
N ALA A 2 24.39 -5.02 -8.21
CA ALA A 2 24.02 -4.41 -9.47
C ALA A 2 22.54 -4.72 -9.72
N SER A 3 21.69 -3.70 -9.60
CA SER A 3 20.28 -3.81 -9.98
C SER A 3 20.20 -4.14 -11.46
N ARG A 4 19.76 -5.36 -11.80
CA ARG A 4 19.33 -5.68 -13.15
C ARG A 4 18.15 -4.76 -13.43
N LYS A 5 18.38 -3.66 -14.15
CA LYS A 5 17.28 -2.87 -14.73
C LYS A 5 16.40 -3.85 -15.54
N PRO A 6 15.09 -3.95 -15.26
CA PRO A 6 14.20 -4.71 -16.12
C PRO A 6 14.42 -4.30 -17.59
N LEU A 7 14.44 -5.28 -18.51
CA LEU A 7 14.67 -5.04 -19.94
C LEU A 7 13.78 -3.92 -20.49
N TRP A 8 12.57 -3.79 -19.95
CA TRP A 8 11.60 -2.75 -20.22
C TRP A 8 12.16 -1.33 -20.04
N LEU A 9 12.85 -1.04 -18.94
CA LEU A 9 13.30 0.33 -18.61
C LEU A 9 14.29 0.87 -19.64
N GLY A 10 15.18 0.02 -20.15
CA GLY A 10 16.15 0.42 -21.16
C GLY A 10 15.52 0.64 -22.53
N ILE A 11 14.49 -0.11 -22.88
CA ILE A 11 13.87 -0.07 -24.21
C ILE A 11 12.81 1.04 -24.31
N ILE A 12 12.01 1.26 -23.25
CA ILE A 12 11.01 2.34 -23.21
C ILE A 12 11.69 3.72 -23.31
N ASP A 13 12.79 3.91 -22.57
CA ASP A 13 13.59 5.14 -22.58
C ASP A 13 14.28 5.34 -23.95
N SER A 14 14.91 4.31 -24.50
CA SER A 14 15.73 4.45 -25.72
C SER A 14 14.98 4.37 -27.06
N LYS A 15 13.85 3.64 -27.14
CA LYS A 15 13.12 3.43 -28.41
C LYS A 15 11.83 4.23 -28.55
N ILE A 16 11.14 4.50 -27.45
CA ILE A 16 9.80 5.13 -27.47
C ILE A 16 9.90 6.63 -27.12
N GLY A 17 10.97 7.06 -26.45
CA GLY A 17 11.22 8.48 -26.14
C GLY A 17 10.52 8.97 -24.87
N PHE A 18 10.15 8.04 -23.98
CA PHE A 18 9.60 8.37 -22.67
C PHE A 18 10.69 8.86 -21.72
N ASN A 19 10.32 9.75 -20.82
CA ASN A 19 11.21 10.20 -19.75
C ASN A 19 10.91 9.39 -18.49
N ALA A 20 11.94 8.82 -17.88
CA ALA A 20 11.81 8.23 -16.55
C ALA A 20 11.45 9.30 -15.51
N CYS A 21 10.53 8.98 -14.60
CA CYS A 21 10.24 9.79 -13.44
C CYS A 21 11.45 9.77 -12.49
N LYS A 22 11.80 10.94 -11.93
CA LYS A 22 12.92 11.06 -10.99
C LYS A 22 12.59 10.50 -9.60
N LEU A 23 11.30 10.49 -9.25
CA LEU A 23 10.81 10.06 -7.94
C LEU A 23 10.51 8.57 -7.89
N ASP A 24 10.08 7.99 -9.01
CA ASP A 24 9.74 6.57 -9.12
C ASP A 24 10.35 5.97 -10.40
N PRO A 25 11.28 5.01 -10.27
CA PRO A 25 11.97 4.40 -11.43
C PRO A 25 11.06 3.52 -12.29
N PHE A 26 9.85 3.20 -11.85
CA PHE A 26 8.87 2.40 -12.58
C PHE A 26 7.82 3.25 -13.30
N VAL A 27 7.83 4.57 -13.06
CA VAL A 27 6.93 5.52 -13.71
C VAL A 27 7.68 6.25 -14.82
N PHE A 28 7.08 6.27 -16.00
CA PHE A 28 7.55 6.97 -17.19
C PHE A 28 6.49 7.96 -17.65
N TYR A 29 6.91 9.03 -18.31
CA TYR A 29 5.97 10.01 -18.86
C TYR A 29 6.43 10.57 -20.20
N TRP A 30 5.45 10.98 -21.01
CA TRP A 30 5.65 11.66 -22.28
C TRP A 30 4.86 12.97 -22.28
N LYS A 31 5.54 14.08 -22.60
CA LYS A 31 5.01 15.45 -22.38
C LYS A 31 4.21 16.02 -23.55
N GLN A 32 4.21 15.42 -24.75
CA GLN A 32 3.61 16.03 -25.94
C GLN A 32 3.13 14.98 -26.96
N PRO A 33 2.02 15.22 -27.70
CA PRO A 33 1.09 16.36 -27.59
C PRO A 33 0.10 16.27 -26.41
N ASP A 34 -0.22 15.06 -25.93
CA ASP A 34 -0.99 14.82 -24.70
C ASP A 34 -0.09 14.18 -23.64
N ALA A 35 -0.24 14.59 -22.38
CA ALA A 35 0.53 14.00 -21.29
C ALA A 35 0.10 12.53 -21.08
N LEU A 36 1.02 11.61 -21.35
CA LEU A 36 0.84 10.18 -21.10
C LEU A 36 1.79 9.73 -20.00
N TRP A 37 1.32 8.83 -19.15
CA TRP A 37 2.11 8.19 -18.11
C TRP A 37 2.05 6.69 -18.29
N ILE A 38 3.15 6.01 -18.00
CA ILE A 38 3.24 4.56 -17.98
C ILE A 38 3.80 4.16 -16.63
N TYR A 39 3.13 3.24 -15.96
CA TYR A 39 3.68 2.47 -14.87
C TYR A 39 4.05 1.08 -15.40
N VAL A 40 5.24 0.58 -15.04
CA VAL A 40 5.74 -0.72 -15.48
C VAL A 40 6.24 -1.51 -14.28
N ASP A 41 5.66 -2.68 -14.03
CA ASP A 41 6.21 -3.70 -13.15
C ASP A 41 6.73 -4.89 -13.99
N VAL A 42 7.19 -5.96 -13.34
CA VAL A 42 7.77 -7.14 -13.99
C VAL A 42 6.81 -7.73 -15.04
N ASP A 43 5.55 -7.92 -14.64
CA ASP A 43 4.52 -8.60 -15.43
C ASP A 43 3.39 -7.65 -15.89
N ASP A 44 3.18 -6.54 -15.18
CA ASP A 44 2.06 -5.63 -15.41
C ASP A 44 2.51 -4.27 -15.96
N MET A 45 1.67 -3.66 -16.79
CA MET A 45 1.85 -2.29 -17.26
C MET A 45 0.53 -1.55 -17.25
N ALA A 46 0.52 -0.35 -16.68
CA ALA A 46 -0.62 0.55 -16.70
C ALA A 46 -0.28 1.82 -17.47
N ILE A 47 -1.19 2.25 -18.35
CA ILE A 47 -1.04 3.46 -19.16
C ILE A 47 -2.13 4.45 -18.77
N PHE A 48 -1.75 5.69 -18.49
CA PHE A 48 -2.64 6.75 -18.05
C PHE A 48 -2.58 7.94 -19.02
N GLY A 49 -3.74 8.45 -19.43
CA GLY A 49 -3.84 9.60 -20.31
C GLY A 49 -5.18 9.69 -21.03
N LYS A 50 -5.39 10.77 -21.80
CA LYS A 50 -6.64 11.00 -22.55
C LYS A 50 -6.73 10.14 -23.81
N ASN A 51 -5.65 10.09 -24.59
CA ASN A 51 -5.59 9.32 -25.84
C ASN A 51 -4.41 8.33 -25.79
N ILE A 52 -4.68 7.15 -25.22
CA ILE A 52 -3.65 6.12 -24.98
C ILE A 52 -3.44 5.18 -26.17
N GLN A 53 -4.32 5.18 -27.16
CA GLN A 53 -4.32 4.17 -28.23
C GLN A 53 -3.02 4.16 -29.07
N PRO A 54 -2.49 5.31 -29.53
CA PRO A 54 -1.26 5.30 -30.33
C PRO A 54 -0.07 4.70 -29.59
N LEU A 55 -0.02 4.92 -28.26
CA LEU A 55 1.02 4.38 -27.40
C LEU A 55 0.85 2.86 -27.21
N LYS A 56 -0.38 2.38 -27.01
CA LYS A 56 -0.68 0.95 -26.93
C LYS A 56 -0.23 0.23 -28.21
N ASP A 57 -0.51 0.81 -29.37
CA ASP A 57 -0.12 0.24 -30.67
C ASP A 57 1.40 0.16 -30.81
N GLN A 58 2.12 1.21 -30.40
CA GLN A 58 3.59 1.24 -30.44
C GLN A 58 4.22 0.22 -29.49
N ILE A 59 3.72 0.10 -28.25
CA ILE A 59 4.23 -0.88 -27.29
C ILE A 59 3.93 -2.31 -27.77
N ASN A 60 2.72 -2.55 -28.27
CA ASN A 60 2.36 -3.87 -28.78
C ASN A 60 3.22 -4.30 -29.99
N LYS A 61 3.60 -3.35 -30.84
CA LYS A 61 4.52 -3.60 -31.96
C LYS A 61 5.92 -4.04 -31.51
N GLU A 62 6.46 -3.42 -30.46
CA GLU A 62 7.81 -3.73 -29.97
C GLU A 62 7.85 -4.97 -29.06
N PHE A 63 6.79 -5.23 -28.30
CA PHE A 63 6.84 -6.19 -27.19
C PHE A 63 5.76 -7.28 -27.19
N SER A 64 4.80 -7.23 -28.12
CA SER A 64 3.68 -8.20 -28.20
C SER A 64 2.94 -8.37 -26.86
N ILE A 65 2.40 -7.26 -26.33
CA ILE A 65 1.70 -7.23 -25.05
C ILE A 65 0.22 -7.62 -25.22
N LYS A 66 -0.35 -8.23 -24.18
CA LYS A 66 -1.80 -8.47 -24.12
C LYS A 66 -2.48 -7.26 -23.49
N ASP A 67 -3.36 -6.62 -24.24
CA ASP A 67 -4.26 -5.60 -23.72
C ASP A 67 -5.43 -6.26 -22.98
N ILE A 68 -5.58 -5.94 -21.70
CA ILE A 68 -6.65 -6.45 -20.83
C ILE A 68 -7.80 -5.45 -20.68
N GLY A 69 -7.73 -4.30 -21.35
CA GLY A 69 -8.76 -3.25 -21.29
C GLY A 69 -8.51 -2.22 -20.18
N PRO A 70 -9.54 -1.47 -19.78
CA PRO A 70 -9.45 -0.51 -18.69
C PRO A 70 -8.99 -1.17 -17.38
N ALA A 71 -8.06 -0.52 -16.66
CA ALA A 71 -7.55 -1.06 -15.41
C ALA A 71 -8.64 -1.06 -14.32
N ASP A 72 -8.96 -2.27 -13.84
CA ASP A 72 -9.86 -2.56 -12.72
C ASP A 72 -9.13 -3.18 -11.52
N LEU A 73 -7.95 -3.75 -11.75
CA LEU A 73 -7.03 -4.27 -10.75
C LEU A 73 -5.58 -3.98 -11.19
N LEU A 74 -4.76 -3.42 -10.29
CA LEU A 74 -3.33 -3.24 -10.51
C LEU A 74 -2.58 -3.60 -9.22
N LEU A 75 -1.68 -4.58 -9.30
CA LEU A 75 -0.88 -5.05 -8.16
C LEU A 75 -1.71 -5.35 -6.90
N GLY A 76 -2.91 -5.92 -7.03
CA GLY A 76 -3.79 -6.20 -5.88
C GLY A 76 -4.52 -4.98 -5.30
N VAL A 77 -4.49 -3.84 -5.99
CA VAL A 77 -5.33 -2.67 -5.71
C VAL A 77 -6.46 -2.63 -6.71
N LYS A 78 -7.70 -2.65 -6.22
CA LYS A 78 -8.89 -2.53 -7.06
C LYS A 78 -9.08 -1.07 -7.43
N ILE A 79 -9.35 -0.83 -8.71
CA ILE A 79 -9.52 0.51 -9.28
C ILE A 79 -10.94 0.62 -9.80
N GLN A 80 -11.68 1.58 -9.27
CA GLN A 80 -13.01 1.93 -9.76
C GLN A 80 -12.97 3.33 -10.36
N GLN A 81 -13.13 3.41 -11.67
CA GLN A 81 -13.12 4.67 -12.41
C GLN A 81 -14.55 5.06 -12.77
N LEU A 82 -14.98 6.23 -12.32
CA LEU A 82 -16.22 6.89 -12.72
C LEU A 82 -15.88 8.17 -13.50
N GLU A 83 -16.90 8.82 -14.06
CA GLU A 83 -16.70 9.98 -14.92
C GLU A 83 -15.88 11.09 -14.26
N ASP A 84 -16.15 11.38 -12.98
CA ASP A 84 -15.54 12.46 -12.20
C ASP A 84 -14.68 11.99 -11.01
N CYS A 85 -14.57 10.70 -10.75
CA CYS A 85 -13.78 10.22 -9.61
C CYS A 85 -13.11 8.86 -9.85
N ILE A 86 -12.03 8.61 -9.12
CA ILE A 86 -11.35 7.32 -9.06
C ILE A 86 -11.31 6.87 -7.61
N THR A 87 -11.71 5.63 -7.34
CA THR A 87 -11.58 5.01 -6.02
C THR A 87 -10.59 3.85 -6.08
N LEU A 88 -9.70 3.78 -5.09
CA LEU A 88 -8.71 2.71 -4.90
C LEU A 88 -8.98 2.00 -3.58
N ASP A 89 -9.25 0.70 -3.63
CA ASP A 89 -9.52 -0.11 -2.43
C ASP A 89 -8.80 -1.47 -2.47
N GLN A 90 -8.70 -2.10 -1.31
CA GLN A 90 -8.11 -3.43 -1.14
C GLN A 90 -8.97 -4.34 -0.27
N GLN A 91 -10.31 -4.20 -0.35
CA GLN A 91 -11.24 -4.94 0.50
C GLN A 91 -10.97 -6.45 0.44
N HIS A 92 -10.80 -7.00 -0.77
CA HIS A 92 -10.50 -8.42 -0.98
C HIS A 92 -9.21 -8.91 -0.27
N PHE A 93 -8.21 -8.04 -0.15
CA PHE A 93 -6.98 -8.35 0.59
C PHE A 93 -7.21 -8.29 2.09
N VAL A 94 -7.99 -7.30 2.56
CA VAL A 94 -8.40 -7.23 3.97
C VAL A 94 -9.19 -8.47 4.37
N ASP A 95 -10.15 -8.92 3.56
CA ASP A 95 -10.95 -10.12 3.81
C ASP A 95 -10.09 -11.38 3.93
N SER A 96 -9.14 -11.54 2.99
CA SER A 96 -8.18 -12.65 2.98
C SER A 96 -7.27 -12.61 4.21
N LEU A 97 -6.86 -11.41 4.64
CA LEU A 97 -6.03 -11.21 5.82
C LEU A 97 -6.80 -11.53 7.11
N LEU A 98 -8.07 -11.12 7.19
CA LEU A 98 -8.94 -11.43 8.31
C LEU A 98 -9.20 -12.93 8.40
N ASP A 99 -9.42 -13.61 7.28
CA ASP A 99 -9.57 -15.06 7.24
C ASP A 99 -8.31 -15.77 7.73
N LEU A 100 -7.14 -15.40 7.20
CA LEU A 100 -5.83 -15.96 7.53
C LEU A 100 -5.54 -15.97 9.04
N TYR A 101 -5.99 -14.94 9.76
CA TYR A 101 -5.78 -14.79 11.19
C TYR A 101 -7.02 -15.09 12.05
N GLY A 102 -8.12 -15.60 11.45
CA GLY A 102 -9.34 -15.97 12.17
C GLY A 102 -10.10 -14.77 12.77
N MET A 103 -10.08 -13.63 12.09
CA MET A 103 -10.58 -12.33 12.56
C MET A 103 -11.84 -11.84 11.85
N GLN A 104 -12.45 -12.62 10.94
CA GLN A 104 -13.63 -12.17 10.18
C GLN A 104 -14.83 -11.73 11.05
N ASN A 105 -15.09 -12.43 12.15
CA ASN A 105 -16.21 -12.15 13.06
C ASN A 105 -15.76 -11.51 14.38
N CYS A 106 -14.61 -10.84 14.38
CA CYS A 106 -14.09 -10.21 15.58
C CYS A 106 -14.90 -8.95 15.94
N LYS A 107 -14.83 -8.55 17.22
CA LYS A 107 -15.38 -7.25 17.64
C LYS A 107 -14.51 -6.14 17.06
N THR A 108 -15.13 -5.23 16.31
CA THR A 108 -14.47 -4.08 15.67
C THR A 108 -14.06 -3.02 16.70
N VAL A 109 -13.09 -2.19 16.30
CA VAL A 109 -12.58 -1.05 17.08
C VAL A 109 -12.41 0.16 16.16
N SER A 110 -12.44 1.37 16.71
CA SER A 110 -12.41 2.62 15.93
C SER A 110 -11.00 3.17 15.66
N THR A 111 -9.96 2.59 16.26
CA THR A 111 -8.58 3.07 16.13
C THR A 111 -7.63 1.94 15.73
N PRO A 112 -6.61 2.18 14.88
CA PRO A 112 -5.65 1.15 14.49
C PRO A 112 -4.79 0.62 15.65
N LEU A 113 -4.55 1.45 16.66
CA LEU A 113 -3.87 1.09 17.91
C LEU A 113 -4.70 1.55 19.11
N VAL A 114 -4.42 0.95 20.27
CA VAL A 114 -5.00 1.39 21.54
C VAL A 114 -4.44 2.77 21.90
N PRO A 115 -5.29 3.79 22.11
CA PRO A 115 -4.83 5.11 22.52
C PRO A 115 -4.03 5.05 23.82
N ASN A 116 -2.96 5.85 23.92
CA ASN A 116 -2.07 5.91 25.08
C ASN A 116 -1.37 4.59 25.47
N GLU A 117 -1.36 3.58 24.57
CA GLU A 117 -0.59 2.36 24.78
C GLU A 117 0.72 2.37 24.00
N TYR A 118 1.84 2.50 24.73
CA TYR A 118 3.17 2.41 24.13
C TYR A 118 3.66 0.98 24.05
N LEU A 119 4.09 0.55 22.87
CA LEU A 119 4.81 -0.71 22.72
C LEU A 119 6.19 -0.60 23.39
N SER A 120 6.68 -1.74 23.88
CA SER A 120 7.96 -1.78 24.58
C SER A 120 8.65 -3.12 24.35
N PRO A 121 9.99 -3.17 24.42
CA PRO A 121 10.73 -4.40 24.20
C PRO A 121 10.21 -5.54 25.07
N ALA A 122 10.00 -6.71 24.45
CA ALA A 122 9.54 -7.88 25.18
C ALA A 122 10.63 -8.41 26.12
N THR A 123 10.25 -8.71 27.38
CA THR A 123 11.10 -9.44 28.32
C THR A 123 11.42 -10.83 27.79
N LYS A 124 12.52 -11.44 28.24
CA LYS A 124 12.96 -12.78 27.81
C LYS A 124 11.86 -13.84 27.96
N ASP A 125 11.14 -13.83 29.08
CA ASP A 125 10.07 -14.80 29.33
C ASP A 125 8.88 -14.62 28.39
N LYS A 126 8.48 -13.37 28.11
CA LYS A 126 7.37 -13.08 27.17
C LYS A 126 7.75 -13.39 25.74
N ARG A 127 9.03 -13.24 25.38
CA ARG A 127 9.58 -13.65 24.09
C ARG A 127 9.52 -15.16 23.92
N ARG A 128 10.03 -15.93 24.89
CA ARG A 128 10.00 -17.39 24.83
C ARG A 128 8.59 -17.93 24.60
N LYS A 129 7.61 -17.43 25.35
CA LYS A 129 6.19 -17.78 25.17
C LYS A 129 5.64 -17.40 23.80
N PHE A 130 6.16 -16.33 23.20
CA PHE A 130 5.76 -15.92 21.85
C PHE A 130 6.40 -16.81 20.79
N ASP A 131 7.68 -17.16 20.94
CA ASP A 131 8.40 -18.04 20.03
C ASP A 131 7.74 -19.44 19.97
N GLU A 132 7.22 -19.92 21.10
CA GLU A 132 6.40 -21.15 21.20
C GLU A 132 5.13 -21.11 20.33
N MET A 133 4.60 -19.93 19.99
CA MET A 133 3.43 -19.79 19.11
C MET A 133 3.79 -19.98 17.62
N ASN A 134 5.08 -19.97 17.26
CA ASN A 134 5.57 -20.15 15.89
C ASN A 134 4.95 -19.19 14.86
N ILE A 135 4.77 -17.92 15.23
CA ILE A 135 4.13 -16.89 14.38
C ILE A 135 5.17 -16.11 13.60
N ASN A 136 4.97 -15.99 12.28
CA ASN A 136 5.79 -15.13 11.44
C ASN A 136 5.37 -13.66 11.55
N SER A 137 5.94 -12.95 12.54
CA SER A 137 5.65 -11.53 12.77
C SER A 137 6.04 -10.62 11.60
N ARG A 138 7.08 -10.97 10.84
CA ARG A 138 7.54 -10.16 9.69
C ARG A 138 6.52 -10.21 8.55
N SER A 139 5.97 -11.39 8.27
CA SER A 139 4.91 -11.55 7.28
C SER A 139 3.64 -10.83 7.74
N ALA A 140 3.26 -10.96 9.01
CA ALA A 140 2.11 -10.27 9.58
C ALA A 140 2.21 -8.74 9.44
N VAL A 141 3.30 -8.14 9.92
CA VAL A 141 3.50 -6.68 9.79
C VAL A 141 3.68 -6.26 8.32
N GLY A 142 4.30 -7.11 7.49
CA GLY A 142 4.43 -6.86 6.06
C GLY A 142 3.07 -6.74 5.35
N SER A 143 2.09 -7.57 5.73
CA SER A 143 0.75 -7.53 5.13
C SER A 143 0.01 -6.20 5.41
N ILE A 144 0.07 -5.70 6.65
CA ILE A 144 -0.53 -4.40 6.99
C ILE A 144 0.30 -3.22 6.48
N ASN A 145 1.61 -3.38 6.31
CA ASN A 145 2.45 -2.37 5.66
C ASN A 145 2.05 -2.18 4.20
N TYR A 146 1.79 -3.27 3.49
CA TYR A 146 1.34 -3.21 2.11
C TYR A 146 0.01 -2.45 1.97
N LEU A 147 -0.99 -2.77 2.82
CA LEU A 147 -2.23 -1.99 2.94
C LEU A 147 -1.93 -0.50 3.21
N SER A 148 -1.04 -0.23 4.16
CA SER A 148 -0.69 1.13 4.58
C SER A 148 -0.07 1.98 3.46
N THR A 149 0.72 1.36 2.60
CA THR A 149 1.39 2.06 1.49
C THR A 149 0.51 2.24 0.26
N ALA A 150 -0.56 1.46 0.14
CA ALA A 150 -1.40 1.43 -1.06
C ALA A 150 -2.75 2.14 -0.86
N THR A 151 -3.55 1.77 0.13
CA THR A 151 -4.94 2.27 0.27
C THR A 151 -5.35 2.69 1.69
N HIS A 152 -4.61 2.30 2.72
CA HIS A 152 -4.92 2.57 4.13
C HIS A 152 -3.82 3.41 4.82
N PRO A 153 -3.59 4.67 4.40
CA PRO A 153 -2.53 5.50 4.98
C PRO A 153 -2.70 5.75 6.49
N ASP A 154 -3.92 5.61 7.01
CA ASP A 154 -4.26 5.64 8.43
C ASP A 154 -3.56 4.56 9.27
N LEU A 155 -3.11 3.46 8.66
CA LEU A 155 -2.33 2.41 9.32
C LEU A 155 -0.85 2.76 9.52
N SER A 156 -0.34 3.83 8.90
CA SER A 156 1.10 4.14 8.85
C SER A 156 1.73 4.20 10.24
N HIS A 157 1.04 4.79 11.21
CA HIS A 157 1.52 4.88 12.59
C HIS A 157 1.58 3.49 13.27
N ALA A 158 0.57 2.65 13.04
CA ALA A 158 0.52 1.29 13.60
C ALA A 158 1.64 0.41 13.02
N VAL A 159 1.84 0.48 11.71
CA VAL A 159 2.89 -0.24 11.00
C VAL A 159 4.28 0.21 11.48
N SER A 160 4.52 1.51 11.59
CA SER A 160 5.79 2.05 12.10
C SER A 160 6.08 1.56 13.52
N SER A 161 5.08 1.60 14.40
CA SER A 161 5.21 1.16 15.79
C SER A 161 5.50 -0.34 15.90
N LEU A 162 4.81 -1.19 15.14
CA LEU A 162 5.02 -2.65 15.16
C LEU A 162 6.36 -3.05 14.51
N SER A 163 6.78 -2.32 13.47
CA SER A 163 8.02 -2.60 12.73
C SER A 163 9.28 -2.49 13.59
N GLN A 164 9.26 -1.62 14.62
CA GLN A 164 10.37 -1.43 15.57
C GLN A 164 10.73 -2.71 16.34
N TYR A 165 9.82 -3.68 16.43
CA TYR A 165 9.99 -4.89 17.25
C TYR A 165 10.08 -6.18 16.43
N LEU A 166 10.29 -6.11 15.11
CA LEU A 166 10.33 -7.27 14.21
C LEU A 166 11.53 -8.21 14.41
N GLU A 167 12.66 -7.72 14.91
CA GLU A 167 13.79 -8.57 15.28
C GLU A 167 13.44 -9.44 16.49
N LYS A 168 12.65 -8.85 17.40
CA LYS A 168 12.46 -9.33 18.76
C LYS A 168 10.99 -9.19 19.19
N PRO A 169 10.04 -9.85 18.51
CA PRO A 169 8.61 -9.73 18.81
C PRO A 169 8.26 -10.37 20.16
N GLY A 170 7.02 -10.16 20.58
CA GLY A 170 6.49 -10.69 21.82
C GLY A 170 4.98 -10.53 21.88
N ILE A 171 4.37 -11.12 22.91
CA ILE A 171 2.90 -11.20 23.04
C ILE A 171 2.22 -9.83 22.96
N LYS A 172 2.83 -8.77 23.50
CA LYS A 172 2.28 -7.41 23.44
C LYS A 172 2.16 -6.90 22.00
N HIS A 173 3.22 -7.07 21.20
CA HIS A 173 3.24 -6.69 19.79
C HIS A 173 2.22 -7.49 18.99
N TRP A 174 2.07 -8.78 19.28
CA TRP A 174 1.06 -9.61 18.64
C TRP A 174 -0.37 -9.16 18.94
N LYS A 175 -0.66 -8.83 20.21
CA LYS A 175 -1.96 -8.27 20.59
C LYS A 175 -2.26 -6.95 19.88
N ALA A 176 -1.25 -6.09 19.71
CA ALA A 176 -1.40 -4.85 18.96
C ALA A 176 -1.65 -5.12 17.47
N PHE A 177 -0.96 -6.09 16.85
CA PHE A 177 -1.28 -6.53 15.48
C PHE A 177 -2.73 -7.04 15.36
N LEU A 178 -3.19 -7.89 16.29
CA LEU A 178 -4.58 -8.33 16.30
C LEU A 178 -5.57 -7.17 16.52
N HIS A 179 -5.17 -6.11 17.24
CA HIS A 179 -5.97 -4.89 17.37
C HIS A 179 -6.11 -4.17 16.01
N VAL A 180 -5.04 -4.07 15.23
CA VAL A 180 -5.09 -3.56 13.84
C VAL A 180 -6.06 -4.37 13.00
N LEU A 181 -6.07 -5.70 13.13
CA LEU A 181 -7.04 -6.53 12.40
C LEU A 181 -8.50 -6.29 12.84
N LYS A 182 -8.75 -5.99 14.12
CA LYS A 182 -10.10 -5.58 14.58
C LYS A 182 -10.53 -4.26 13.99
N TYR A 183 -9.58 -3.33 13.83
CA TYR A 183 -9.84 -2.06 13.18
C TYR A 183 -10.20 -2.28 11.71
N LEU A 184 -9.35 -3.02 10.98
CA LEU A 184 -9.56 -3.39 9.57
C LEU A 184 -10.89 -4.11 9.35
N SER A 185 -11.31 -4.99 10.28
CA SER A 185 -12.63 -5.64 10.22
C SER A 185 -13.80 -4.65 10.25
N GLY A 186 -13.64 -3.48 10.88
CA GLY A 186 -14.64 -2.41 10.85
C GLY A 186 -14.48 -1.43 9.69
N THR A 187 -13.38 -1.50 8.94
CA THR A 187 -13.01 -0.51 7.91
C THR A 187 -12.65 -1.15 6.56
N GLN A 188 -13.16 -2.35 6.28
CA GLN A 188 -12.83 -3.15 5.08
C GLN A 188 -13.14 -2.42 3.77
N GLU A 189 -14.15 -1.55 3.78
CA GLU A 189 -14.61 -0.77 2.62
C GLU A 189 -13.90 0.59 2.49
N LEU A 190 -12.99 0.94 3.41
CA LEU A 190 -12.21 2.17 3.26
C LEU A 190 -11.22 2.03 2.11
N GLY A 191 -11.00 3.16 1.43
CA GLY A 191 -10.08 3.29 0.33
C GLY A 191 -9.79 4.75 0.03
N LEU A 192 -8.98 4.99 -0.97
CA LEU A 192 -8.64 6.34 -1.42
C LEU A 192 -9.65 6.78 -2.48
N HIS A 193 -10.27 7.93 -2.27
CA HIS A 193 -11.22 8.51 -3.22
C HIS A 193 -10.66 9.83 -3.77
N TYR A 194 -10.45 9.87 -5.08
CA TYR A 194 -9.97 11.02 -5.82
C TYR A 194 -11.08 11.59 -6.67
N ASP A 195 -11.59 12.75 -6.30
CA ASP A 195 -12.65 13.45 -7.02
C ASP A 195 -12.06 14.62 -7.84
N ARG A 196 -12.50 14.78 -9.08
CA ARG A 196 -12.03 15.82 -10.01
C ARG A 196 -12.35 17.24 -9.53
N GLN A 197 -13.47 17.41 -8.85
CA GLN A 197 -14.01 18.70 -8.39
C GLN A 197 -13.50 19.06 -6.99
N CYS A 198 -13.06 18.07 -6.21
CA CYS A 198 -12.49 18.28 -4.88
C CYS A 198 -11.08 18.86 -4.96
N ASN A 199 -10.96 20.18 -4.88
CA ASN A 199 -9.67 20.88 -4.75
C ASN A 199 -9.52 21.69 -3.44
N PRO A 200 -9.70 21.09 -2.26
CA PRO A 200 -9.48 21.80 -1.00
C PRO A 200 -8.00 22.05 -0.68
N GLY A 201 -7.06 21.54 -1.50
CA GLY A 201 -5.65 21.41 -1.09
C GLY A 201 -5.47 20.32 -0.02
N LEU A 202 -4.27 20.22 0.57
CA LEU A 202 -4.02 19.32 1.69
C LEU A 202 -4.63 19.93 2.97
N ILE A 203 -5.71 19.32 3.47
CA ILE A 203 -6.27 19.64 4.79
C ILE A 203 -5.73 18.60 5.77
N ALA A 204 -4.96 19.06 6.76
CA ALA A 204 -4.47 18.23 7.86
C ALA A 204 -4.94 18.81 9.19
N PHE A 205 -5.46 17.95 10.06
CA PHE A 205 -5.78 18.29 11.44
C PHE A 205 -4.65 17.76 12.32
N THR A 206 -4.15 18.59 13.23
CA THR A 206 -3.22 18.17 14.27
C THR A 206 -3.90 18.35 15.61
N ASP A 207 -3.91 17.31 16.42
CA ASP A 207 -4.25 17.40 17.83
C ASP A 207 -2.95 17.41 18.62
N ALA A 208 -2.84 18.31 19.60
CA ALA A 208 -1.64 18.45 20.41
C ALA A 208 -1.91 17.80 21.77
N ASP A 209 -1.17 16.75 22.10
CA ASP A 209 -1.23 16.10 23.40
C ASP A 209 -0.10 16.62 24.33
N TRP A 210 -0.47 17.22 25.45
CA TRP A 210 0.50 17.71 26.44
C TRP A 210 0.98 16.58 27.36
N GLY A 211 2.30 16.33 27.42
CA GLY A 211 2.92 15.49 28.46
C GLY A 211 3.24 14.03 28.11
N ASN A 212 3.20 13.62 26.84
CA ASN A 212 3.49 12.23 26.42
C ASN A 212 4.99 11.89 26.23
N CYS A 213 5.90 12.79 26.65
CA CYS A 213 7.33 12.49 26.67
C CYS A 213 7.68 11.69 27.93
N GLN A 214 7.96 10.39 27.80
CA GLN A 214 8.41 9.53 28.92
C GLN A 214 9.88 9.79 29.35
N LEU A 215 10.51 10.85 28.84
CA LEU A 215 11.93 11.21 29.09
C LEU A 215 12.10 12.55 29.82
N THR A 216 11.11 12.98 30.60
CA THR A 216 11.26 14.08 31.57
C THR A 216 11.24 13.57 32.99
#